data_AF-A0A821TDK9-F1
#
_entry.id   AF-A0A821TDK9-F1
#
_cell.length_a   1.000
_cell.length_b   1.000
_cell.length_c   1.000
_cell.angle_alpha   90.00
_cell.angle_beta   90.00
_cell.angle_gamma   90.00
#
_symmetry.space_group_name_H-M   'P 1'
#
loop_
_entity.id
_entity.type
_entity.pdbx_description
1 polymer ?
#
loop_
_entity_poly.entity_id
_entity_poly.type
_entity_poly.pdbx_seq_one_letter_code
_entity_poly.pdbx_strand_id
1 'polypeptide(L)'
;MIEAGFFNCNVGDRVICIYCNIIFQQWTPHVDDPRELHKTLLPNCIHVKAKLMNPTQSSIVIINEQSSTTTTIGIHSSQTNNLDSLRSNYVVFRTSCNPNFSEILKRYASFTTWSNENSPSVDTLVQAGFFYSGSNDNPIIEHARWFPCCPYAKQLCGEDLFRKIQESKRTQKGGY
;
A
#
# COMPACT_ATOMS: atom_id res chain seq x y z
N MET A 1 6.09 -2.39 17.30
CA MET A 1 5.14 -1.94 16.25
C MET A 1 5.64 -2.25 14.85
N ILE A 2 6.73 -1.63 14.37
CA ILE A 2 7.22 -1.79 12.97
C ILE A 2 7.56 -3.25 12.64
N GLU A 3 8.25 -3.96 13.53
CA GLU A 3 8.62 -5.36 13.31
C GLU A 3 7.41 -6.33 13.35
N ALA A 4 6.27 -5.87 13.86
CA ALA A 4 5.01 -6.60 13.75
C ALA A 4 4.25 -6.23 12.47
N GLY A 5 4.80 -5.35 11.61
CA GLY A 5 4.18 -4.91 10.37
C GLY A 5 3.16 -3.77 10.53
N PHE A 6 3.21 -3.04 11.66
CA PHE A 6 2.28 -1.95 11.98
C PHE A 6 2.85 -0.56 11.77
N PHE A 7 2.00 0.36 11.29
CA PHE A 7 2.26 1.77 11.04
C PHE A 7 1.25 2.65 11.78
N ASN A 8 1.67 3.82 12.28
CA ASN A 8 0.77 4.75 12.98
C ASN A 8 -0.26 5.36 12.01
N CYS A 9 -1.53 5.40 12.42
CA CYS A 9 -2.59 6.08 11.66
C CYS A 9 -2.65 7.60 11.91
N ASN A 10 -1.76 8.14 12.75
CA ASN A 10 -1.74 9.52 13.22
C ASN A 10 -3.04 9.96 13.95
N VAL A 11 -3.75 9.00 14.56
CA VAL A 11 -4.97 9.24 15.33
C VAL A 11 -4.89 8.42 16.62
N GLY A 12 -4.61 9.08 17.74
CA GLY A 12 -4.44 8.43 19.04
C GLY A 12 -3.30 7.42 19.02
N ASP A 13 -3.55 6.21 19.53
CA ASP A 13 -2.62 5.08 19.53
C ASP A 13 -2.91 4.05 18.42
N ARG A 14 -3.72 4.44 17.42
CA ARG A 14 -4.12 3.54 16.35
C ARG A 14 -2.95 3.16 15.46
N VAL A 15 -2.83 1.87 15.19
CA VAL A 15 -1.86 1.35 14.23
C VAL A 15 -2.52 0.42 13.24
N ILE A 16 -2.04 0.43 11.99
CA ILE A 16 -2.56 -0.38 10.88
C ILE A 16 -1.47 -1.31 10.35
N CYS A 17 -1.84 -2.55 10.00
CA CYS A 17 -0.97 -3.39 9.19
C CYS A 17 -1.25 -3.17 7.71
N ILE A 18 -0.24 -2.76 6.93
CA ILE A 18 -0.39 -2.50 5.48
C ILE A 18 -0.64 -3.77 4.64
N TYR A 19 -0.43 -4.96 5.20
CA TYR A 19 -0.58 -6.23 4.49
C TYR A 19 -1.97 -6.86 4.64
N CYS A 20 -2.58 -6.72 5.81
CA CYS A 20 -3.92 -7.27 6.10
C CYS A 20 -4.97 -6.21 6.44
N ASN A 21 -4.58 -4.93 6.54
CA ASN A 21 -5.42 -3.77 6.85
C ASN A 21 -6.12 -3.82 8.22
N ILE A 22 -5.68 -4.67 9.15
CA ILE A 22 -6.20 -4.62 10.52
C ILE A 22 -5.73 -3.36 11.23
N ILE A 23 -6.62 -2.79 12.03
CA ILE A 23 -6.33 -1.64 12.89
C ILE A 23 -6.46 -2.08 14.35
N PHE A 24 -5.43 -1.77 15.13
CA PHE A 24 -5.42 -1.96 16.59
C PHE A 24 -5.35 -0.61 17.29
N GLN A 25 -5.97 -0.54 18.46
CA GLN A 25 -6.04 0.66 19.32
C GLN A 25 -6.19 0.23 20.78
N GLN A 26 -6.07 1.18 21.71
CA GLN A 26 -6.15 0.96 23.16
C GLN A 26 -5.05 0.01 23.66
N TRP A 27 -3.81 0.31 23.29
CA TRP A 27 -2.65 -0.47 23.68
C TRP A 27 -2.33 -0.29 25.16
N THR A 28 -2.11 -1.42 25.84
CA THR A 28 -1.64 -1.48 27.22
C THR A 28 -0.13 -1.65 27.23
N PRO A 29 0.65 -0.63 27.64
CA PRO A 29 2.11 -0.72 27.67
C PRO A 29 2.56 -1.90 28.53
N HIS A 30 3.60 -2.60 28.08
CA HIS A 30 4.21 -3.77 28.76
C HIS A 30 3.31 -5.02 28.88
N VAL A 31 2.06 -4.97 28.44
CA VAL A 31 1.14 -6.12 28.41
C VAL A 31 0.91 -6.59 26.97
N ASP A 32 0.59 -5.65 26.08
CA ASP A 32 0.29 -5.97 24.69
C ASP A 32 1.56 -6.09 23.85
N ASP A 33 1.90 -7.31 23.42
CA ASP A 33 2.92 -7.53 22.40
C ASP A 33 2.31 -7.46 20.99
N PRO A 34 2.75 -6.53 20.14
CA PRO A 34 2.20 -6.36 18.80
C PRO A 34 2.41 -7.58 17.89
N ARG A 35 3.52 -8.33 18.04
CA ARG A 35 3.79 -9.51 17.21
C ARG A 35 2.87 -10.66 17.60
N GLU A 36 2.65 -10.88 18.89
CA GLU A 36 1.75 -11.91 19.41
C GLU A 36 0.29 -11.61 19.06
N LEU A 37 -0.17 -10.37 19.23
CA LEU A 37 -1.52 -9.97 18.84
C LEU A 37 -1.74 -10.17 17.34
N HIS A 38 -0.76 -9.82 16.50
CA HIS A 38 -0.87 -10.00 15.07
C HIS A 38 -0.86 -11.49 14.67
N LYS A 39 -0.01 -12.31 15.28
CA LYS A 39 0.03 -13.77 15.08
C LYS A 39 -1.27 -14.45 15.49
N THR A 40 -1.81 -14.05 16.64
CA THR A 40 -2.98 -14.71 17.25
C THR A 40 -4.26 -14.34 16.51
N LEU A 41 -4.46 -13.05 16.22
CA LEU A 41 -5.71 -12.57 15.64
C LEU A 41 -5.73 -12.72 14.11
N LEU A 42 -4.59 -12.57 13.44
CA LEU A 42 -4.48 -12.73 11.99
C LEU A 42 -3.30 -13.63 11.57
N PRO A 43 -3.35 -14.93 11.90
CA PRO A 43 -2.32 -15.90 11.52
C PRO A 43 -2.15 -16.03 9.99
N ASN A 44 -3.16 -15.62 9.22
CA ASN A 44 -3.14 -15.66 7.75
C ASN A 44 -2.57 -14.41 7.07
N CYS A 45 -2.20 -13.38 7.83
CA CYS A 45 -1.56 -12.19 7.26
C CYS A 45 -0.22 -12.55 6.58
N ILE A 46 0.03 -11.98 5.40
CA ILE A 46 1.27 -12.22 4.62
C ILE A 46 2.51 -11.88 5.46
N HIS A 47 2.49 -10.76 6.20
CA HIS A 47 3.59 -10.38 7.08
C HIS A 47 3.80 -11.40 8.21
N VAL A 48 2.71 -11.87 8.82
CA VAL A 48 2.75 -12.87 9.90
C VAL A 48 3.36 -14.17 9.39
N LYS A 49 2.88 -14.70 8.27
CA LYS A 49 3.39 -15.93 7.66
C LYS A 49 4.85 -15.82 7.25
N ALA A 50 5.23 -14.71 6.61
CA ALA A 50 6.56 -14.54 6.06
C ALA A 50 7.63 -14.18 7.10
N LYS A 51 7.27 -13.47 8.17
CA LYS A 51 8.25 -12.91 9.12
C LYS A 51 8.07 -13.30 10.57
N LEU A 52 6.87 -13.71 10.99
CA LEU A 52 6.57 -13.95 12.41
C LEU A 52 6.33 -15.43 12.74
N MET A 53 5.87 -16.26 11.80
CA MET A 53 5.65 -17.71 12.00
C MET A 53 6.87 -18.57 11.64
N ASN A 54 7.63 -18.19 10.61
CA ASN A 54 8.81 -18.95 10.13
C ASN A 54 10.06 -18.05 10.12
N PRO A 55 10.79 -17.93 11.25
CA PRO A 55 11.94 -17.02 11.34
C PRO A 55 13.22 -17.53 10.63
N THR A 56 13.22 -18.71 10.01
CA THR A 56 14.38 -19.24 9.26
C THR A 56 14.60 -18.48 7.95
N GLN A 57 15.37 -17.41 8.09
CA GLN A 57 16.27 -16.76 7.13
C GLN A 57 15.69 -16.51 5.74
N SER A 58 15.26 -15.26 5.51
CA SER A 58 15.50 -14.62 4.22
C SER A 58 17.01 -14.50 4.00
N SER A 59 17.67 -15.60 3.63
CA SER A 59 19.05 -15.58 3.17
C SER A 59 19.03 -15.01 1.75
N ILE A 60 19.17 -13.69 1.65
CA ILE A 60 19.72 -13.10 0.44
C ILE A 60 21.16 -13.60 0.38
N VAL A 61 21.42 -14.61 -0.46
CA VAL A 61 22.78 -15.02 -0.80
C VAL A 61 23.33 -13.93 -1.72
N ILE A 62 24.21 -13.08 -1.20
CA ILE A 62 25.01 -12.18 -2.03
C ILE A 62 26.11 -13.04 -2.66
N ILE A 63 26.06 -13.25 -3.98
CA ILE A 63 26.97 -14.15 -4.74
C ILE A 63 28.37 -13.53 -4.95
N ASN A 64 28.80 -12.61 -4.09
CA ASN A 64 30.11 -11.98 -4.24
C ASN A 64 30.78 -11.71 -2.90
N GLU A 65 31.04 -12.78 -2.15
CA GLU A 65 32.07 -12.73 -1.13
C GLU A 65 32.88 -14.02 -1.16
N GLN A 66 34.19 -13.87 -1.22
CA GLN A 66 35.14 -14.96 -1.39
C GLN A 66 35.11 -15.87 -0.16
N SER A 67 34.99 -17.17 -0.46
CA SER A 67 34.95 -18.31 0.44
C SER A 67 35.83 -18.17 1.69
N SER A 68 35.24 -18.43 2.86
CA SER A 68 35.89 -19.13 3.99
C SER A 68 34.84 -19.49 5.05
N THR A 69 34.34 -20.73 5.03
CA THR A 69 34.46 -21.72 6.12
C THR A 69 33.45 -22.85 5.91
N THR A 70 34.01 -23.99 5.54
CA THR A 70 33.60 -25.36 5.87
C THR A 70 32.57 -25.50 7.00
N THR A 71 31.47 -26.23 6.75
CA THR A 71 31.07 -27.42 7.54
C THR A 71 30.04 -28.26 6.78
N THR A 72 30.54 -29.38 6.28
CA THR A 72 29.97 -30.73 6.17
C THR A 72 28.46 -30.93 5.94
N ILE A 73 28.21 -31.52 4.76
CA ILE A 73 27.00 -32.10 4.21
C ILE A 73 26.48 -33.25 5.10
N GLY A 74 25.17 -33.25 5.38
CA GLY A 74 24.42 -34.37 5.92
C GLY A 74 23.04 -34.43 5.26
N ILE A 75 22.97 -35.11 4.12
CA ILE A 75 21.76 -35.40 3.34
C ILE A 75 20.95 -36.47 4.08
N HIS A 76 19.70 -36.17 4.43
CA HIS A 76 18.67 -37.19 4.60
C HIS A 76 17.42 -36.80 3.82
N SER A 77 17.22 -37.55 2.74
CA SER A 77 16.06 -37.50 1.85
C SER A 77 14.98 -38.45 2.37
N SER A 78 13.74 -37.97 2.41
CA SER A 78 12.52 -38.79 2.26
C SER A 78 11.46 -37.84 1.67
N GLN A 79 11.20 -37.87 0.35
CA GLN A 79 10.18 -38.71 -0.28
C GLN A 79 8.85 -38.64 0.51
N THR A 80 7.75 -38.04 0.05
CA THR A 80 7.07 -38.21 -1.23
C THR A 80 5.90 -37.22 -1.40
N ASN A 81 5.60 -36.86 -2.65
CA ASN A 81 4.26 -36.67 -3.24
C ASN A 81 3.26 -35.66 -2.63
N ASN A 82 3.30 -34.40 -3.06
CA ASN A 82 2.22 -33.79 -3.85
C ASN A 82 2.65 -32.42 -4.39
N LEU A 83 3.06 -32.36 -5.66
CA LEU A 83 3.48 -31.14 -6.34
C LEU A 83 2.30 -30.25 -6.80
N ASP A 84 1.04 -30.65 -6.58
CA ASP A 84 -0.11 -29.97 -7.20
C ASP A 84 -1.23 -29.57 -6.22
N SER A 85 -0.88 -29.12 -5.02
CA SER A 85 -1.87 -28.46 -4.17
C SER A 85 -1.24 -27.47 -3.21
N LEU A 86 -0.99 -26.25 -3.70
CA LEU A 86 -1.08 -24.97 -2.98
C LEU A 86 -0.77 -23.81 -3.94
N ARG A 87 -1.37 -23.83 -5.14
CA ARG A 87 -1.70 -22.57 -5.81
C ARG A 87 -2.73 -21.88 -4.93
N SER A 88 -2.38 -20.72 -4.38
CA SER A 88 -3.37 -19.86 -3.73
C SER A 88 -4.46 -19.54 -4.76
N ASN A 89 -5.65 -20.10 -4.59
CA ASN A 89 -6.86 -19.70 -5.32
C ASN A 89 -7.37 -18.31 -4.89
N TYR A 90 -6.54 -17.55 -4.17
CA TYR A 90 -6.68 -16.11 -4.06
C TYR A 90 -5.29 -15.48 -4.24
N VAL A 91 -4.87 -15.36 -5.49
CA VAL A 91 -4.13 -14.15 -5.86
C VAL A 91 -5.15 -13.05 -5.61
N VAL A 92 -5.00 -12.25 -4.54
CA VAL A 92 -5.64 -10.93 -4.56
C VAL A 92 -4.90 -10.19 -5.67
N PHE A 93 -5.34 -10.38 -6.91
CA PHE A 93 -5.09 -9.43 -7.97
C PHE A 93 -5.92 -8.22 -7.52
N ARG A 94 -5.38 -7.42 -6.60
CA ARG A 94 -5.74 -6.02 -6.59
C ARG A 94 -5.19 -5.54 -7.90
N THR A 95 -6.03 -5.60 -8.93
CA THR A 95 -5.83 -4.83 -10.14
C THR A 95 -5.38 -3.47 -9.66
N SER A 96 -4.19 -3.04 -10.08
CA SER A 96 -3.68 -1.72 -9.69
C SER A 96 -4.85 -0.76 -9.82
N CYS A 97 -5.19 -0.03 -8.75
CA CYS A 97 -6.32 0.89 -8.79
C CYS A 97 -6.15 1.92 -9.93
N ASN A 98 -4.90 2.06 -10.41
CA ASN A 98 -4.56 2.69 -11.67
C ASN A 98 -3.69 1.75 -12.51
N PRO A 99 -4.27 0.91 -13.39
CA PRO A 99 -3.52 -0.02 -14.24
C PRO A 99 -2.53 0.70 -15.17
N ASN A 100 -2.87 1.91 -15.59
CA ASN A 100 -2.01 2.76 -16.42
C ASN A 100 -0.75 3.25 -15.69
N PHE A 101 -0.68 3.14 -14.37
CA PHE A 101 0.47 3.51 -13.54
C PHE A 101 0.93 2.37 -12.64
N SER A 102 0.62 1.12 -13.01
CA SER A 102 1.06 -0.07 -12.24
C SER A 102 2.58 -0.26 -12.30
N GLU A 103 3.21 0.15 -13.39
CA GLU A 103 4.65 0.03 -13.63
C GLU A 103 5.40 1.31 -13.23
N ILE A 104 6.59 1.13 -12.63
CA ILE A 104 7.43 2.23 -12.15
C ILE A 104 7.80 3.22 -13.27
N LEU A 105 8.08 2.71 -14.48
CA LEU A 105 8.42 3.54 -15.64
C LEU A 105 7.25 4.44 -16.08
N LYS A 106 6.00 3.92 -16.00
CA LYS A 106 4.80 4.71 -16.30
C LYS A 106 4.57 5.80 -15.25
N ARG A 107 4.95 5.54 -13.99
CA ARG A 107 4.94 6.55 -12.92
C ARG A 107 5.99 7.64 -13.19
N TYR A 108 7.22 7.30 -13.57
CA TYR A 108 8.21 8.31 -13.97
C TYR A 108 7.72 9.15 -15.16
N ALA A 109 7.20 8.50 -16.21
CA ALA A 109 6.69 9.19 -17.40
C ALA A 109 5.53 10.15 -17.08
N SER A 110 4.77 9.84 -16.03
CA SER A 110 3.64 10.69 -15.61
C SER A 110 4.10 12.08 -15.14
N PHE A 111 5.30 12.23 -14.57
CA PHE A 111 5.84 13.50 -14.05
C PHE A 111 6.44 14.44 -15.12
N THR A 112 6.28 14.14 -16.41
CA THR A 112 6.84 14.94 -17.52
C THR A 112 6.41 16.41 -17.53
N THR A 113 5.22 16.72 -17.01
CA THR A 113 4.67 18.09 -16.90
C THR A 113 4.61 18.59 -15.45
N TRP A 114 5.32 17.92 -14.53
CA TRP A 114 5.35 18.30 -13.13
C TRP A 114 6.27 19.51 -12.93
N SER A 115 5.67 20.65 -12.57
CA SER A 115 6.38 21.89 -12.30
C SER A 115 5.98 22.40 -10.92
N ASN A 116 6.67 21.93 -9.88
CA ASN A 116 6.52 22.51 -8.53
C ASN A 116 7.90 22.63 -7.89
N GLU A 117 8.38 23.87 -7.80
CA GLU A 117 9.67 24.27 -7.21
C GLU A 117 9.81 23.86 -5.73
N ASN A 118 8.71 23.53 -5.05
CA ASN A 118 8.68 23.14 -3.63
C ASN A 118 8.27 21.68 -3.37
N SER A 119 8.30 20.80 -4.38
CA SER A 119 7.93 19.38 -4.19
C SER A 119 9.13 18.47 -3.93
N PRO A 120 8.93 17.35 -3.20
CA PRO A 120 9.92 16.27 -3.11
C PRO A 120 10.35 15.79 -4.50
N SER A 121 11.54 15.18 -4.59
CA SER A 121 12.04 14.68 -5.87
C SER A 121 11.08 13.67 -6.50
N VAL A 122 11.00 13.67 -7.83
CA VAL A 122 10.19 12.72 -8.59
C VAL A 122 10.57 11.27 -8.24
N ASP A 123 11.85 11.00 -8.03
CA ASP A 123 12.34 9.68 -7.62
C ASP A 123 11.74 9.24 -6.27
N THR A 124 11.77 10.11 -5.27
CA THR A 124 11.17 9.87 -3.95
C THR A 124 9.66 9.60 -4.06
N LEU A 125 8.95 10.38 -4.89
CA LEU A 125 7.52 10.20 -5.10
C LEU A 125 7.21 8.86 -5.79
N VAL A 126 7.96 8.51 -6.84
CA VAL A 126 7.75 7.26 -7.58
C VAL A 126 8.08 6.03 -6.72
N GLN A 127 9.19 6.06 -5.98
CA GLN A 127 9.56 4.98 -5.06
C GLN A 127 8.56 4.81 -3.91
N ALA A 128 7.96 5.90 -3.43
CA ALA A 128 6.87 5.87 -2.46
C ALA A 128 5.52 5.42 -3.06
N GLY A 129 5.47 5.10 -4.36
CA GLY A 129 4.27 4.59 -5.01
C GLY A 129 3.30 5.67 -5.47
N PHE A 130 3.76 6.91 -5.67
CA PHE A 130 2.98 7.99 -6.28
C PHE A 130 3.18 8.02 -7.81
N PHE A 131 2.24 8.66 -8.50
CA PHE A 131 2.31 9.00 -9.92
C PHE A 131 1.57 10.33 -10.10
N TYR A 132 1.90 11.07 -11.14
CA TYR A 132 1.25 12.33 -11.47
C TYR A 132 0.07 12.08 -12.42
N SER A 133 -1.14 12.45 -12.00
CA SER A 133 -2.36 12.30 -12.80
C SER A 133 -2.48 13.33 -13.94
N GLY A 134 -1.52 14.25 -14.08
CA GLY A 134 -1.65 15.45 -14.89
C GLY A 134 -2.39 16.53 -14.12
N SER A 135 -2.01 17.79 -14.33
CA SER A 135 -2.52 18.97 -13.64
C SER A 135 -4.03 19.13 -13.85
N ASN A 136 -4.84 18.50 -12.99
CA ASN A 136 -6.27 18.80 -12.86
C ASN A 136 -6.91 18.37 -11.52
N ASP A 137 -6.17 17.79 -10.57
CA ASP A 137 -6.63 17.68 -9.18
C ASP A 137 -6.52 19.04 -8.49
N ASN A 138 -7.29 20.01 -8.97
CA ASN A 138 -7.49 21.25 -8.23
C ASN A 138 -8.31 20.88 -6.98
N PRO A 139 -7.77 21.05 -5.76
CA PRO A 139 -8.44 20.62 -4.54
C PRO A 139 -9.82 21.23 -4.38
N ILE A 140 -10.04 22.44 -4.91
CA ILE A 140 -11.33 23.12 -4.88
C ILE A 140 -12.31 22.51 -5.90
N ILE A 141 -11.85 22.11 -7.08
CA ILE A 141 -12.68 21.41 -8.08
C ILE A 141 -13.11 20.05 -7.55
N GLU A 142 -12.19 19.28 -6.98
CA GLU A 142 -12.50 17.97 -6.43
C GLU A 142 -13.34 18.06 -5.16
N HIS A 143 -13.07 19.02 -4.28
CA HIS A 143 -13.94 19.28 -3.12
C HIS A 143 -15.36 19.63 -3.58
N ALA A 144 -15.50 20.54 -4.55
CA ALA A 144 -16.80 20.84 -5.13
C ALA A 144 -17.45 19.56 -5.70
N ARG A 145 -16.73 18.75 -6.50
CA ARG A 145 -17.22 17.51 -7.12
C ARG A 145 -17.74 16.49 -6.10
N TRP A 146 -17.06 16.32 -4.98
CA TRP A 146 -17.39 15.29 -4.00
C TRP A 146 -18.36 15.76 -2.91
N PHE A 147 -18.41 17.06 -2.59
CA PHE A 147 -19.20 17.63 -1.50
C PHE A 147 -20.21 18.70 -1.99
N PRO A 148 -21.37 18.29 -2.56
CA PRO A 148 -22.33 19.19 -3.23
C PRO A 148 -22.99 20.23 -2.32
N CYS A 149 -22.93 20.06 -1.00
CA CYS A 149 -23.55 20.95 -0.03
C CYS A 149 -22.54 21.82 0.74
N CYS A 150 -21.25 21.81 0.37
CA CYS A 150 -20.23 22.58 1.10
C CYS A 150 -20.27 24.07 0.70
N PRO A 151 -20.63 25.00 1.62
CA PRO A 151 -20.70 26.43 1.30
C PRO A 151 -19.33 27.02 0.97
N TYR A 152 -18.28 26.51 1.62
CA TYR A 152 -16.90 26.96 1.42
C TYR A 152 -16.38 26.63 0.02
N ALA A 153 -16.64 25.42 -0.47
CA ALA A 153 -16.26 25.03 -1.83
C ALA A 153 -17.03 25.82 -2.89
N LYS A 154 -18.33 26.07 -2.65
CA LYS A 154 -19.18 26.89 -3.52
C LYS A 154 -18.66 28.33 -3.62
N GLN A 155 -18.28 28.91 -2.48
CA GLN A 155 -17.71 30.25 -2.41
C GLN A 155 -16.37 30.36 -3.14
N LEU A 156 -15.47 29.39 -2.97
CA LEU A 156 -14.12 29.45 -3.56
C LEU A 156 -14.07 29.14 -5.05
N CYS A 157 -14.93 28.25 -5.56
CA CYS A 157 -14.94 27.93 -6.99
C CYS A 157 -15.85 28.85 -7.82
N GLY A 158 -16.76 29.59 -7.17
CA GLY A 158 -17.78 30.38 -7.81
C GLY A 158 -18.98 29.56 -8.30
N GLU A 159 -20.15 30.19 -8.33
CA GLU A 159 -21.45 29.54 -8.60
C GLU A 159 -21.50 28.82 -9.95
N ASP A 160 -20.98 29.43 -11.01
CA ASP A 160 -21.05 28.88 -12.36
C ASP A 160 -20.17 27.65 -12.56
N LEU A 161 -18.98 27.65 -11.96
CA LEU A 161 -18.06 26.50 -12.01
C LEU A 161 -18.58 25.38 -11.11
N PHE A 162 -19.09 25.69 -9.91
CA PHE A 162 -19.69 24.71 -9.01
C PHE A 162 -20.83 23.94 -9.68
N ARG A 163 -21.73 24.67 -10.36
CA ARG A 163 -22.88 24.10 -11.07
C ARG A 163 -22.44 23.14 -12.17
N LYS A 164 -21.49 23.56 -13.03
CA LYS A 164 -20.93 22.71 -14.11
C LYS A 164 -20.29 21.43 -13.56
N ILE A 165 -19.55 21.54 -12.46
CA ILE A 165 -18.94 20.38 -11.79
C ILE A 165 -20.02 19.39 -11.32
N GLN A 166 -21.07 19.87 -10.65
CA GLN A 166 -22.17 19.03 -10.18
C GLN A 166 -22.97 18.37 -11.30
N GLU A 167 -23.24 19.11 -12.38
CA GLU A 167 -23.95 18.60 -13.56
C GLU A 167 -23.15 17.51 -14.26
N SER A 168 -21.83 17.68 -14.41
CA SER A 168 -20.93 16.68 -15.02
C SER A 168 -20.92 15.34 -14.26
N LYS A 169 -21.11 15.38 -12.93
CA LYS A 169 -21.19 14.17 -12.10
C LYS A 169 -22.54 13.46 -12.25
N ARG A 170 -23.62 14.19 -12.48
CA ARG A 170 -24.96 13.63 -12.68
C ARG A 170 -25.07 12.91 -14.02
N THR A 171 -24.48 13.47 -15.07
CA THR A 171 -24.44 12.84 -16.40
C THR A 171 -23.60 11.55 -16.44
N GLN A 172 -22.52 11.46 -15.65
CA GLN A 172 -21.71 10.25 -15.54
C GLN A 172 -22.38 9.10 -14.76
N LYS A 173 -23.39 9.37 -13.92
CA LYS A 173 -24.15 8.36 -13.17
C LYS A 173 -25.40 7.82 -13.90
N GLY A 174 -25.68 8.30 -15.12
CA GLY A 174 -26.91 7.99 -15.87
C GLY A 174 -26.77 7.02 -17.05
N GLY A 175 -25.62 6.36 -17.22
CA GLY A 175 -25.45 5.33 -18.24
C GLY A 175 -25.77 3.94 -17.67
N TYR A 176 -26.89 3.36 -18.13
CA TYR A 176 -27.27 1.96 -17.92
C TYR A 176 -26.21 0.99 -18.45
#